data_AF-A0A5D0EP90-F1
#
_entry.id   AF-A0A5D0EP90-F1
#
_cell.length_a   1.000
_cell.length_b   1.000
_cell.length_c   1.000
_cell.angle_alpha   90.00
_cell.angle_beta   90.00
_cell.angle_gamma   90.00
#
_symmetry.space_group_name_H-M   'P 1'
#
loop_
_entity.id
_entity.type
_entity.pdbx_description
1 polymer ?
#
loop_
_entity_poly.entity_id
_entity_poly.type
_entity_poly.pdbx_seq_one_letter_code
_entity_poly.pdbx_strand_id
1 'polypeptide(L)'
;MMLFKKLTLGLSFTFLSSLAFAESWSMHISEDGVITDKTAQQPNPARYAGAAHKQQFSFSDSGGQGKTTYINQNNGKKFDPKNAADVSELGKSIAFEVFEIKENKDSHSVFESGAGICYGFKYTDGVAFTDSTTYYVDKSKQQYYASIIGATVSSDVEPKNVQYAPVFNIQDPELDKEVKSEEQRNGKTLINKNLQKSREILSNVVCK
;
A
#
# COMPACT_ATOMS: atom_id res chain seq x y z
N MET A 1 -18.50 47.95 -56.82
CA MET A 1 -19.63 47.01 -56.81
C MET A 1 -19.08 45.62 -57.04
N MET A 2 -19.07 44.78 -55.99
CA MET A 2 -19.23 43.31 -56.02
C MET A 2 -18.94 42.77 -54.62
N LEU A 3 -20.03 42.45 -53.92
CA LEU A 3 -20.05 41.72 -52.66
C LEU A 3 -19.66 40.26 -52.93
N PHE A 4 -18.69 39.73 -52.18
CA PHE A 4 -18.54 38.29 -52.02
C PHE A 4 -18.76 37.92 -50.54
N LYS A 5 -19.98 37.45 -50.27
CA LYS A 5 -20.32 36.64 -49.09
C LYS A 5 -19.43 35.40 -49.09
N LYS A 6 -18.70 35.15 -48.00
CA LYS A 6 -18.23 33.81 -47.66
C LYS A 6 -18.84 33.42 -46.31
N LEU A 7 -19.66 32.37 -46.40
CA LEU A 7 -20.36 31.69 -45.32
C LEU A 7 -19.34 30.79 -44.60
N THR A 8 -18.98 31.13 -43.37
CA THR A 8 -18.11 30.27 -42.55
C THR A 8 -18.98 29.25 -41.83
N LEU A 9 -18.96 28.00 -42.29
CA LEU A 9 -19.62 26.88 -41.63
C LEU A 9 -18.81 26.51 -40.38
N GLY A 10 -19.41 26.67 -39.20
CA GLY A 10 -18.81 26.25 -37.94
C GLY A 10 -18.80 24.72 -37.81
N LEU A 11 -17.67 24.18 -37.39
CA LEU A 11 -17.54 22.80 -36.93
C LEU A 11 -17.06 22.84 -35.47
N SER A 12 -18.00 22.88 -34.53
CA SER A 12 -17.69 22.69 -33.10
C SER A 12 -17.53 21.20 -32.84
N PHE A 13 -16.28 20.74 -32.70
CA PHE A 13 -15.99 19.44 -32.11
C PHE A 13 -16.18 19.54 -30.58
N THR A 14 -17.36 19.16 -30.10
CA THR A 14 -17.55 18.87 -28.68
C THR A 14 -16.92 17.51 -28.39
N PHE A 15 -15.74 17.51 -27.78
CA PHE A 15 -15.20 16.33 -27.11
C PHE A 15 -16.15 15.95 -25.97
N LEU A 16 -17.00 14.94 -26.18
CA LEU A 16 -17.64 14.23 -25.09
C LEU A 16 -16.54 13.38 -24.42
N SER A 17 -15.98 13.90 -23.33
CA SER A 17 -15.25 13.08 -22.38
C SER A 17 -16.21 12.02 -21.84
N SER A 18 -15.93 10.76 -22.14
CA SER A 18 -16.60 9.64 -21.49
C SER A 18 -16.35 9.74 -19.98
N LEU A 19 -17.39 10.09 -19.23
CA LEU A 19 -17.42 9.91 -17.79
C LEU A 19 -17.26 8.41 -17.55
N ALA A 20 -16.07 8.00 -17.13
CA ALA A 20 -15.87 6.69 -16.55
C ALA A 20 -16.68 6.67 -15.25
N PHE A 21 -17.79 5.93 -15.25
CA PHE A 21 -18.52 5.62 -14.04
C PHE A 21 -17.56 4.83 -13.14
N ALA A 22 -17.06 5.46 -12.08
CA ALA A 22 -16.43 4.73 -11.00
C ALA A 22 -17.50 3.81 -10.39
N GLU A 23 -17.33 2.50 -10.55
CA GLU A 23 -18.15 1.53 -9.83
C GLU A 23 -17.95 1.76 -8.33
N SER A 24 -18.99 2.25 -7.65
CA SER A 24 -18.95 2.40 -6.20
C SER A 24 -18.99 1.02 -5.56
N TRP A 25 -17.84 0.52 -5.11
CA TRP A 25 -17.80 -0.69 -4.30
C TRP A 25 -18.13 -0.33 -2.85
N SER A 26 -19.33 -0.69 -2.39
CA SER A 26 -19.67 -0.66 -0.97
C SER A 26 -19.05 -1.88 -0.30
N MET A 27 -17.98 -1.68 0.48
CA MET A 27 -17.41 -2.72 1.33
C MET A 27 -17.84 -2.45 2.78
N HIS A 28 -18.63 -3.35 3.35
CA HIS A 28 -18.96 -3.32 4.77
C HIS A 28 -17.75 -3.80 5.56
N ILE A 29 -17.11 -2.88 6.29
CA ILE A 29 -16.06 -3.17 7.26
C ILE A 29 -16.74 -3.23 8.63
N SER A 30 -16.60 -4.37 9.32
CA SER A 30 -17.05 -4.52 10.72
C SER A 30 -16.18 -3.64 11.61
N GLU A 31 -16.77 -2.84 12.51
CA GLU A 31 -16.06 -1.88 13.37
C GLU A 31 -15.39 -2.52 14.62
N ASP A 32 -15.20 -3.85 14.65
CA ASP A 32 -14.92 -4.59 15.89
C ASP A 32 -13.45 -5.05 16.08
N GLY A 33 -12.48 -4.61 15.29
CA GLY A 33 -11.09 -5.05 15.45
C GLY A 33 -10.18 -4.06 16.14
N VAL A 34 -10.33 -3.96 17.45
CA VAL A 34 -9.18 -3.77 18.34
C VAL A 34 -9.02 -5.05 19.14
N ILE A 35 -8.27 -6.02 18.57
CA ILE A 35 -7.91 -7.21 19.34
C ILE A 35 -6.77 -6.85 20.30
N THR A 36 -7.16 -6.71 21.57
CA THR A 36 -6.30 -6.69 22.75
C THR A 36 -5.41 -7.92 22.79
N ASP A 37 -4.09 -7.75 22.82
CA ASP A 37 -3.17 -8.85 23.09
C ASP A 37 -3.26 -9.21 24.58
N LYS A 38 -3.97 -10.30 24.89
CA LYS A 38 -4.05 -10.84 26.26
C LYS A 38 -2.84 -11.76 26.47
N THR A 39 -1.69 -11.18 26.82
CA THR A 39 -0.60 -12.01 27.35
C THR A 39 -1.02 -12.49 28.75
N ALA A 40 -1.36 -13.77 28.85
CA ALA A 40 -1.65 -14.43 30.12
C ALA A 40 -0.35 -14.60 30.93
N GLN A 41 0.02 -13.60 31.70
CA GLN A 41 0.81 -13.80 32.90
C GLN A 41 -0.17 -13.94 34.05
N GLN A 42 -0.24 -15.13 34.61
CA GLN A 42 -1.01 -15.44 35.81
C GLN A 42 -0.39 -14.70 37.00
N PRO A 43 -1.18 -13.95 37.80
CA PRO A 43 -0.82 -13.72 39.19
C PRO A 43 -1.99 -13.98 40.15
N ASN A 44 -1.60 -14.31 41.37
CA ASN A 44 -2.47 -14.56 42.53
C ASN A 44 -3.60 -13.53 42.71
N PRO A 45 -4.78 -13.94 43.22
CA PRO A 45 -5.91 -13.05 43.38
C PRO A 45 -5.79 -12.28 44.70
N ALA A 46 -5.09 -11.15 44.70
CA ALA A 46 -5.31 -10.11 45.70
C ALA A 46 -4.66 -8.79 45.27
N ARG A 47 -5.49 -7.74 45.21
CA ARG A 47 -5.14 -6.32 45.06
C ARG A 47 -4.75 -5.91 43.63
N TYR A 48 -5.64 -5.21 42.96
CA TYR A 48 -5.46 -3.81 42.54
C TYR A 48 -6.76 -3.36 41.86
N ALA A 49 -7.49 -2.48 42.56
CA ALA A 49 -8.51 -1.66 41.95
C ALA A 49 -7.83 -0.61 41.05
N GLY A 50 -8.34 -0.41 39.85
CA GLY A 50 -8.13 0.82 39.07
C GLY A 50 -6.79 0.95 38.32
N ALA A 51 -6.40 -0.02 37.50
CA ALA A 51 -5.47 0.23 36.41
C ALA A 51 -6.27 0.45 35.12
N ALA A 52 -6.39 1.70 34.67
CA ALA A 52 -6.80 1.97 33.30
C ALA A 52 -5.75 1.34 32.38
N HIS A 53 -6.14 0.29 31.65
CA HIS A 53 -5.26 -0.37 30.68
C HIS A 53 -4.84 0.64 29.61
N LYS A 54 -3.61 1.15 29.70
CA LYS A 54 -3.01 1.96 28.65
C LYS A 54 -2.62 1.00 27.53
N GLN A 55 -3.37 1.00 26.42
CA GLN A 55 -3.09 0.17 25.26
C GLN A 55 -1.80 0.67 24.61
N GLN A 56 -0.82 -0.22 24.44
CA GLN A 56 0.44 0.12 23.81
C GLN A 56 0.34 -0.13 22.29
N PHE A 57 0.55 0.90 21.47
CA PHE A 57 0.59 0.81 20.02
C PHE A 57 1.79 -0.04 19.56
N SER A 58 1.59 -0.83 18.51
CA SER A 58 2.65 -1.60 17.86
C SER A 58 2.32 -1.73 16.36
N PHE A 59 3.36 -1.75 15.51
CA PHE A 59 3.23 -1.97 14.06
C PHE A 59 2.86 -3.41 13.69
N SER A 60 2.34 -4.20 14.63
CA SER A 60 1.95 -5.58 14.40
C SER A 60 0.81 -5.66 13.38
N ASP A 61 1.13 -6.32 12.27
CA ASP A 61 0.17 -6.79 11.28
C ASP A 61 -0.57 -7.96 11.93
N SER A 62 -1.56 -7.66 12.78
CA SER A 62 -2.45 -8.69 13.31
C SER A 62 -3.06 -9.41 12.10
N GLY A 63 -3.15 -10.75 12.17
CA GLY A 63 -3.55 -11.62 11.06
C GLY A 63 -5.01 -11.45 10.60
N GLY A 64 -5.55 -10.23 10.63
CA GLY A 64 -6.86 -9.88 10.10
C GLY A 64 -6.98 -10.25 8.63
N GLN A 65 -8.17 -10.71 8.26
CA GLN A 65 -8.50 -11.02 6.87
C GLN A 65 -8.34 -9.75 6.04
N GLY A 66 -7.43 -9.79 5.07
CA GLY A 66 -7.13 -8.68 4.18
C GLY A 66 -7.36 -9.06 2.73
N LYS A 67 -7.59 -8.06 1.87
CA LYS A 67 -7.69 -8.26 0.42
C LYS A 67 -6.46 -7.65 -0.25
N THR A 68 -5.73 -8.47 -1.00
CA THR A 68 -4.64 -8.02 -1.87
C THR A 68 -5.09 -8.04 -3.32
N THR A 69 -4.87 -6.94 -4.04
CA THR A 69 -5.20 -6.80 -5.46
C THR A 69 -3.99 -6.32 -6.24
N TYR A 70 -3.73 -6.94 -7.38
CA TYR A 70 -2.65 -6.60 -8.30
C TYR A 70 -3.26 -5.95 -9.54
N ILE A 71 -2.70 -4.82 -9.98
CA ILE A 71 -3.21 -4.06 -11.12
C ILE A 71 -2.06 -3.77 -12.08
N ASN A 72 -2.23 -4.13 -13.35
CA ASN A 72 -1.31 -3.71 -14.40
C ASN A 72 -1.64 -2.26 -14.81
N GLN A 73 -0.67 -1.35 -14.69
CA GLN A 73 -0.90 0.06 -15.02
C GLN A 73 -1.21 0.29 -16.51
N ASN A 74 -0.72 -0.57 -17.41
CA ASN A 74 -0.86 -0.37 -18.85
C ASN A 74 -2.30 -0.47 -19.35
N ASN A 75 -3.16 -1.24 -18.65
CA ASN A 75 -4.54 -1.51 -19.08
C ASN A 75 -5.56 -1.48 -17.94
N GLY A 76 -5.16 -1.16 -16.71
CA GLY A 76 -6.02 -1.18 -15.53
C GLY A 76 -6.58 -2.56 -15.19
N LYS A 77 -6.08 -3.63 -15.86
CA LYS A 77 -6.58 -4.98 -15.69
C LYS A 77 -6.18 -5.50 -14.32
N LYS A 78 -7.17 -6.00 -13.59
CA LYS A 78 -6.94 -6.76 -12.37
C LYS A 78 -6.28 -8.10 -12.72
N PHE A 79 -5.21 -8.39 -12.03
CA PHE A 79 -4.41 -9.59 -12.22
C PHE A 79 -4.85 -10.71 -11.27
N ASP A 80 -4.98 -11.93 -11.80
CA ASP A 80 -5.14 -13.14 -10.99
C ASP A 80 -3.79 -13.88 -10.84
N PRO A 81 -3.21 -13.94 -9.62
CA PRO A 81 -1.94 -14.64 -9.37
C PRO A 81 -1.99 -16.16 -9.58
N LYS A 82 -3.19 -16.73 -9.80
CA LYS A 82 -3.39 -18.15 -10.12
C LYS A 82 -3.45 -18.41 -11.63
N ASN A 83 -3.58 -17.37 -12.45
CA ASN A 83 -3.64 -17.48 -13.90
C ASN A 83 -2.24 -17.27 -14.52
N ALA A 84 -1.71 -18.31 -15.18
CA ALA A 84 -0.37 -18.27 -15.76
C ALA A 84 -0.21 -17.24 -16.89
N ALA A 85 -1.27 -16.96 -17.66
CA ALA A 85 -1.23 -15.95 -18.72
C ALA A 85 -1.12 -14.56 -18.13
N ASP A 86 -1.90 -14.28 -17.08
CA ASP A 86 -1.82 -13.02 -16.33
C ASP A 86 -0.41 -12.87 -15.72
N VAL A 87 0.12 -13.90 -15.05
CA VAL A 87 1.49 -13.94 -14.49
C VAL A 87 2.54 -13.56 -15.53
N SER A 88 2.47 -14.18 -16.72
CA SER A 88 3.40 -13.87 -17.82
C SER A 88 3.24 -12.44 -18.34
N GLU A 89 2.00 -11.93 -18.44
CA GLU A 89 1.71 -10.56 -18.87
C GLU A 89 2.29 -9.54 -17.88
N LEU A 90 2.02 -9.71 -16.58
CA LEU A 90 2.49 -8.81 -15.52
C LEU A 90 4.01 -8.85 -15.39
N GLY A 91 4.63 -10.03 -15.50
CA GLY A 91 6.08 -10.15 -15.42
C GLY A 91 6.84 -9.44 -16.56
N LYS A 92 6.16 -9.20 -17.69
CA LYS A 92 6.69 -8.46 -18.85
C LYS A 92 6.26 -6.99 -18.87
N SER A 93 5.31 -6.58 -18.03
CA SER A 93 4.89 -5.18 -17.97
C SER A 93 6.05 -4.31 -17.48
N ILE A 94 6.00 -3.02 -17.76
CA ILE A 94 6.99 -2.07 -17.25
C ILE A 94 6.64 -1.56 -15.86
N ALA A 95 5.37 -1.70 -15.45
CA ALA A 95 4.88 -1.29 -14.15
C ALA A 95 3.68 -2.11 -13.70
N PHE A 96 3.52 -2.25 -12.38
CA PHE A 96 2.30 -2.73 -11.75
C PHE A 96 2.14 -2.19 -10.34
N GLU A 97 0.92 -2.27 -9.84
CA GLU A 97 0.54 -1.82 -8.51
C GLU A 97 -0.03 -2.96 -7.69
N VAL A 98 0.17 -2.86 -6.37
CA VAL A 98 -0.39 -3.77 -5.38
C VAL A 98 -1.12 -2.96 -4.33
N PHE A 99 -2.39 -3.28 -4.13
CA PHE A 99 -3.21 -2.72 -3.06
C PHE A 99 -3.46 -3.79 -2.01
N GLU A 100 -3.22 -3.47 -0.75
CA GLU A 100 -3.59 -4.32 0.38
C GLU A 100 -4.48 -3.52 1.32
N ILE A 101 -5.69 -4.01 1.54
CA ILE A 101 -6.63 -3.40 2.48
C ILE A 101 -6.87 -4.40 3.59
N LYS A 102 -6.59 -3.95 4.82
CA LYS A 102 -6.91 -4.62 6.08
C LYS A 102 -7.70 -3.66 6.95
N GLU A 103 -8.15 -4.16 8.09
CA GLU A 103 -8.95 -3.41 9.04
C GLU A 103 -8.28 -2.10 9.49
N ASN A 104 -7.05 -2.21 9.99
CA ASN A 104 -6.25 -1.11 10.52
C ASN A 104 -5.03 -0.75 9.65
N LYS A 105 -4.96 -1.26 8.41
CA LYS A 105 -3.83 -1.03 7.52
C LYS A 105 -4.27 -0.97 6.06
N ASP A 106 -3.88 0.09 5.37
CA ASP A 106 -4.03 0.21 3.92
C ASP A 106 -2.63 0.38 3.31
N SER A 107 -2.30 -0.36 2.26
CA SER A 107 -1.04 -0.17 1.52
C SER A 107 -1.26 -0.08 0.02
N HIS A 108 -0.42 0.74 -0.60
CA HIS A 108 -0.29 0.87 -2.04
C HIS A 108 1.19 0.80 -2.41
N SER A 109 1.54 -0.23 -3.16
CA SER A 109 2.90 -0.42 -3.64
C SER A 109 2.94 -0.33 -5.16
N VAL A 110 3.95 0.33 -5.70
CA VAL A 110 4.21 0.49 -7.13
C VAL A 110 5.56 -0.12 -7.45
N PHE A 111 5.61 -0.91 -8.52
CA PHE A 111 6.79 -1.58 -9.02
C PHE A 111 7.03 -1.16 -10.47
N GLU A 112 8.24 -0.74 -10.80
CA GLU A 112 8.57 -0.24 -12.13
C GLU A 112 9.94 -0.73 -12.62
N SER A 113 10.00 -1.14 -13.90
CA SER A 113 11.23 -1.46 -14.59
C SER A 113 11.07 -1.30 -16.10
N GLY A 114 11.84 -0.39 -16.72
CA GLY A 114 11.75 -0.14 -18.16
C GLY A 114 12.12 -1.34 -19.03
N ALA A 115 12.86 -2.32 -18.49
CA ALA A 115 13.20 -3.57 -19.18
C ALA A 115 12.13 -4.68 -19.02
N GLY A 116 11.05 -4.39 -18.28
CA GLY A 116 10.04 -5.35 -17.86
C GLY A 116 10.32 -5.88 -16.45
N ILE A 117 9.28 -6.05 -15.62
CA ILE A 117 9.41 -6.37 -14.18
C ILE A 117 10.36 -7.55 -13.90
N CYS A 118 10.13 -8.72 -14.51
CA CYS A 118 10.89 -9.91 -14.16
C CYS A 118 12.29 -9.95 -14.74
N TYR A 119 12.48 -9.34 -15.91
CA TYR A 119 13.83 -9.15 -16.45
C TYR A 119 14.60 -8.14 -15.59
N GLY A 120 13.92 -7.05 -15.22
CA GLY A 120 14.31 -6.05 -14.24
C GLY A 120 14.88 -6.66 -12.97
N PHE A 121 14.04 -7.45 -12.30
CA PHE A 121 14.30 -8.10 -11.02
C PHE A 121 15.45 -9.12 -11.06
N LYS A 122 15.54 -9.93 -12.14
CA LYS A 122 16.50 -11.04 -12.24
C LYS A 122 17.86 -10.64 -12.82
N TYR A 123 17.93 -9.68 -13.74
CA TYR A 123 19.10 -9.54 -14.62
C TYR A 123 19.64 -8.11 -14.81
N THR A 124 18.94 -7.07 -14.34
CA THR A 124 19.34 -5.67 -14.56
C THR A 124 19.62 -4.93 -13.26
N ASP A 125 19.52 -3.60 -13.26
CA ASP A 125 19.67 -2.73 -12.10
C ASP A 125 18.57 -2.91 -11.04
N GLY A 126 17.51 -3.66 -11.36
CA GLY A 126 16.42 -4.03 -10.45
C GLY A 126 15.07 -3.44 -10.85
N VAL A 127 14.14 -3.51 -9.90
CA VAL A 127 12.80 -2.94 -9.99
C VAL A 127 12.71 -1.78 -9.01
N ALA A 128 12.40 -0.59 -9.50
CA ALA A 128 12.07 0.54 -8.64
C ALA A 128 10.79 0.21 -7.89
N PHE A 129 10.82 0.41 -6.58
CA PHE A 129 9.75 0.05 -5.66
C PHE A 129 9.40 1.27 -4.81
N THR A 130 8.13 1.64 -4.81
CA THR A 130 7.58 2.64 -3.88
C THR A 130 6.44 1.99 -3.10
N ASP A 131 6.45 2.12 -1.79
CA ASP A 131 5.36 1.66 -0.92
C ASP A 131 4.85 2.80 -0.07
N SER A 132 3.54 2.96 -0.03
CA SER A 132 2.84 3.86 0.88
C SER A 132 1.90 3.03 1.73
N THR A 133 2.29 2.78 2.97
CA THR A 133 1.48 2.02 3.93
C THR A 133 0.99 2.93 5.05
N THR A 134 -0.32 2.99 5.25
CA THR A 134 -0.98 3.69 6.35
C THR A 134 -1.41 2.68 7.42
N TYR A 135 -1.00 2.93 8.67
CA TYR A 135 -1.39 2.19 9.86
C TYR A 135 -2.31 3.07 10.70
N TYR A 136 -3.58 2.70 10.77
CA TYR A 136 -4.56 3.43 11.55
C TYR A 136 -4.43 3.07 13.02
N VAL A 137 -4.25 4.10 13.84
CA VAL A 137 -4.28 4.01 15.30
C VAL A 137 -5.71 4.22 15.80
N ASP A 138 -6.47 5.08 15.11
CA ASP A 138 -7.92 5.24 15.28
C ASP A 138 -8.53 5.66 13.92
N LYS A 139 -9.13 4.70 13.21
CA LYS A 139 -9.69 4.93 11.87
C LYS A 139 -10.90 5.88 11.89
N SER A 140 -11.70 5.85 12.96
CA SER A 140 -12.87 6.73 13.12
C SER A 140 -12.48 8.21 13.20
N LYS A 141 -11.33 8.49 13.81
CA LYS A 141 -10.75 9.84 13.93
C LYS A 141 -9.70 10.14 12.86
N GLN A 142 -9.52 9.26 11.89
CA GLN A 142 -8.48 9.36 10.86
C GLN A 142 -7.08 9.56 11.47
N GLN A 143 -6.81 9.00 12.65
CA GLN A 143 -5.49 9.08 13.26
C GLN A 143 -4.63 7.91 12.78
N TYR A 144 -3.49 8.23 12.20
CA TYR A 144 -2.63 7.24 11.57
C TYR A 144 -1.15 7.62 11.61
N TYR A 145 -0.33 6.60 11.44
CA TYR A 145 1.05 6.70 11.02
C TYR A 145 1.16 6.11 9.61
N ALA A 146 1.85 6.80 8.70
CA ALA A 146 2.14 6.29 7.38
C ALA A 146 3.65 6.12 7.17
N SER A 147 4.01 5.01 6.54
CA SER A 147 5.35 4.64 6.14
C SER A 147 5.45 4.76 4.63
N ILE A 148 6.33 5.64 4.14
CA ILE A 148 6.64 5.79 2.72
C ILE A 148 8.03 5.25 2.50
N ILE A 149 8.17 4.23 1.66
CA ILE A 149 9.45 3.57 1.35
C ILE A 149 9.69 3.68 -0.15
N GLY A 150 10.89 4.11 -0.54
CA GLY A 150 11.40 4.01 -1.91
C GLY A 150 12.63 3.12 -1.92
N ALA A 151 12.78 2.21 -2.88
CA ALA A 151 13.96 1.37 -3.02
C ALA A 151 14.13 0.84 -4.45
N THR A 152 15.27 0.21 -4.72
CA THR A 152 15.49 -0.64 -5.88
C THR A 152 15.64 -2.08 -5.42
N VAL A 153 14.82 -2.99 -5.94
CA VAL A 153 14.71 -4.37 -5.49
C VAL A 153 15.14 -5.34 -6.60
N SER A 154 15.95 -6.33 -6.25
CA SER A 154 16.49 -7.34 -7.18
C SER A 154 16.45 -8.74 -6.53
N SER A 155 16.63 -9.78 -7.32
CA SER A 155 16.55 -11.17 -6.84
C SER A 155 17.71 -11.51 -5.90
N ASP A 156 18.93 -11.13 -6.28
CA ASP A 156 20.15 -11.72 -5.71
C ASP A 156 20.96 -10.76 -4.82
N VAL A 157 20.57 -9.48 -4.79
CA VAL A 157 21.24 -8.45 -3.99
C VAL A 157 20.26 -7.81 -3.02
N GLU A 158 20.81 -7.25 -1.93
CA GLU A 158 20.01 -6.47 -0.99
C GLU A 158 19.40 -5.23 -1.68
N PRO A 159 18.23 -4.75 -1.21
CA PRO A 159 17.63 -3.53 -1.73
C PRO A 159 18.60 -2.35 -1.69
N LYS A 160 18.66 -1.60 -2.80
CA LYS A 160 19.52 -0.42 -2.94
C LYS A 160 18.68 0.86 -2.90
N ASN A 161 19.35 2.01 -2.77
CA ASN A 161 18.73 3.33 -2.83
C ASN A 161 17.52 3.47 -1.89
N VAL A 162 17.60 2.83 -0.71
CA VAL A 162 16.50 2.80 0.24
C VAL A 162 16.31 4.19 0.83
N GLN A 163 15.12 4.73 0.63
CA GLN A 163 14.63 5.99 1.15
C GLN A 163 13.40 5.71 1.98
N TYR A 164 13.22 6.45 3.07
CA TYR A 164 12.10 6.27 3.98
C TYR A 164 11.68 7.59 4.59
N ALA A 165 10.36 7.79 4.65
CA ALA A 165 9.74 8.96 5.29
C ALA A 165 8.53 8.52 6.14
N PRO A 166 8.58 8.73 7.46
CA PRO A 166 7.41 8.59 8.32
C PRO A 166 6.52 9.83 8.25
N VAL A 167 5.21 9.62 8.22
CA VAL A 167 4.19 10.69 8.32
C VAL A 167 3.27 10.37 9.49
N PHE A 168 2.98 11.37 10.32
CA PHE A 168 2.13 11.22 11.49
C PHE A 168 0.93 12.15 11.37
N ASN A 169 -0.27 11.62 11.44
CA ASN A 169 -1.50 12.36 11.60
C ASN A 169 -2.16 11.92 12.90
N ILE A 170 -1.67 12.45 14.03
CA ILE A 170 -2.12 12.05 15.37
C ILE A 170 -2.41 13.32 16.16
N GLN A 171 -3.63 13.41 16.67
CA GLN A 171 -4.14 14.57 17.39
C GLN A 171 -3.97 14.42 18.89
N ASP A 172 -4.06 13.19 19.41
CA ASP A 172 -3.81 12.90 20.81
C ASP A 172 -2.29 13.00 21.12
N PRO A 173 -1.86 13.91 22.02
CA PRO A 173 -0.44 14.12 22.29
C PRO A 173 0.26 12.95 22.98
N GLU A 174 -0.44 12.16 23.79
CA GLU A 174 0.15 10.99 24.44
C GLU A 174 0.37 9.88 23.41
N LEU A 175 -0.63 9.68 22.54
CA LEU A 175 -0.56 8.72 21.44
C LEU A 175 0.50 9.11 20.41
N ASP A 176 0.61 10.39 20.07
CA ASP A 176 1.63 10.89 19.13
C ASP A 176 3.05 10.59 19.63
N LYS A 177 3.28 10.86 20.92
CA LYS A 177 4.57 10.56 21.56
C LYS A 177 4.86 9.06 21.55
N GLU A 178 3.86 8.25 21.80
CA GLU A 178 3.99 6.80 21.80
C GLU A 178 4.31 6.24 20.42
N VAL A 179 3.54 6.59 19.40
CA VAL A 179 3.71 6.12 18.03
C VAL A 179 5.07 6.55 17.46
N LYS A 180 5.49 7.80 17.73
CA LYS A 180 6.84 8.27 17.37
C LYS A 180 7.94 7.50 18.10
N SER A 181 7.74 7.17 19.38
CA SER A 181 8.72 6.38 20.11
C SER A 181 8.81 4.94 19.58
N GLU A 182 7.70 4.34 19.15
CA GLU A 182 7.71 3.03 18.51
C GLU A 182 8.37 3.08 17.14
N GLU A 183 8.09 4.12 16.34
CA GLU A 183 8.74 4.35 15.05
C GLU A 183 10.26 4.43 15.21
N GLN A 184 10.75 5.18 16.20
CA GLN A 184 12.18 5.30 16.47
C GLN A 184 12.85 3.97 16.86
N ARG A 185 12.14 3.12 17.60
CA ARG A 185 12.67 1.81 18.04
C ARG A 185 12.61 0.76 16.93
N ASN A 186 11.50 0.73 16.19
CA ASN A 186 11.09 -0.41 15.38
C ASN A 186 10.91 -0.08 13.89
N GLY A 187 10.98 1.18 13.49
CA GLY A 187 10.77 1.63 12.11
C GLY A 187 11.72 0.97 11.10
N LYS A 188 13.00 0.82 11.45
CA LYS A 188 13.96 0.09 10.60
C LYS A 188 13.57 -1.37 10.35
N THR A 189 13.09 -2.05 11.39
CA THR A 189 12.61 -3.43 11.29
C THR A 189 11.37 -3.51 10.40
N LEU A 190 10.46 -2.53 10.52
CA LEU A 190 9.28 -2.42 9.68
C LEU A 190 9.64 -2.24 8.19
N ILE A 191 10.58 -1.34 7.90
CA ILE A 191 11.07 -1.09 6.53
C ILE A 191 11.65 -2.38 5.93
N ASN A 192 12.53 -3.07 6.66
CA ASN A 192 13.13 -4.31 6.20
C ASN A 192 12.08 -5.40 5.93
N LYS A 193 11.06 -5.50 6.79
CA LYS A 193 9.94 -6.43 6.61
C LYS A 193 9.15 -6.12 5.33
N ASN A 194 8.85 -4.85 5.06
CA ASN A 194 8.11 -4.44 3.86
C ASN A 194 8.93 -4.65 2.58
N LEU A 195 10.25 -4.39 2.61
CA LEU A 195 11.16 -4.69 1.51
C LEU A 195 11.31 -6.19 1.24
N GLN A 196 11.33 -7.00 2.30
CA GLN A 196 11.34 -8.45 2.15
C GLN A 196 10.03 -8.96 1.53
N LYS A 197 8.89 -8.40 1.96
CA LYS A 197 7.59 -8.72 1.37
C LYS A 197 7.53 -8.35 -0.11
N SER A 198 8.10 -7.22 -0.52
CA SER A 198 8.12 -6.82 -1.93
C SER A 198 8.97 -7.76 -2.78
N ARG A 199 10.11 -8.24 -2.24
CA ARG A 199 10.90 -9.31 -2.87
C ARG A 199 10.10 -10.60 -3.01
N GLU A 200 9.34 -10.99 -1.99
CA GLU A 200 8.51 -12.20 -2.04
C GLU A 200 7.37 -12.10 -3.05
N ILE A 201 6.75 -10.93 -3.20
CA ILE A 201 5.78 -10.68 -4.27
C ILE A 201 6.43 -10.91 -5.64
N LEU A 202 7.60 -10.31 -5.86
CA LEU A 202 8.32 -10.47 -7.13
C LEU A 202 8.75 -11.92 -7.35
N SER A 203 9.37 -12.59 -6.38
CA SER A 203 9.90 -13.95 -6.56
C SER A 203 8.82 -15.02 -6.63
N ASN A 204 7.79 -14.93 -5.77
CA ASN A 204 6.87 -16.03 -5.55
C ASN A 204 5.52 -15.83 -6.23
N VAL A 205 5.20 -14.62 -6.69
CA VAL A 205 3.91 -14.31 -7.34
C VAL A 205 4.11 -13.94 -8.80
N VAL A 206 4.96 -12.94 -9.08
CA VAL A 206 5.05 -12.33 -10.41
C VAL A 206 6.10 -13.01 -11.30
N CYS A 207 7.27 -13.35 -10.75
CA CYS A 207 8.45 -13.79 -11.51
C CYS A 207 8.87 -15.23 -11.22
N LYS A 208 7.87 -16.08 -10.97
CA LYS A 208 8.04 -17.53 -10.81
C LYS A 208 8.94 -18.14 -11.90
#